data_AF-A0A0A8JLZ6-F1
#
_entry.id   AF-A0A0A8JLZ6-F1
#
_cell.length_a   1.000
_cell.length_b   1.000
_cell.length_c   1.000
_cell.angle_alpha   90.00
_cell.angle_beta   90.00
_cell.angle_gamma   90.00
#
_symmetry.space_group_name_H-M   'P 1'
#
loop_
_entity.id
_entity.type
_entity.pdbx_description
1 polymer ?
#
loop_
_entity_poly.entity_id
_entity_poly.type
_entity_poly.pdbx_seq_one_letter_code
_entity_poly.pdbx_strand_id
1 'polypeptide(L)'
;MGGFFAVVGFLTIWVGIVMLVISVIRKKPKKKWGIATGIGFVLMMIGGALLPSSENEVASDKEKIAVDSQKDEEKKDKKTDKQEKEEAEKAKKEEAKKKEEAEKRQKALLNVEGTVKATAEQGKIKVAIDTNIPDGGLLEVSLIDGNFNHKSGFIKVKDGKAELAFDIPSDWKPAHFAASAMFRFNLDEHPQPDDIKAIFGETGDKMTGDLASENHLGGKNATFKTSTVAYPNEETVKKEQDKAFNAAISEMKEISGGIIVDVGPRHGEWSIVNVVVSDSWYYSAEHEKERFAEQIGNLVVNLVNNSGKYEDLVQVYFVDSYGADLATPKMLGGWKIVK
;
A
#
# COMPACT_ATOMS: atom_id res chain seq x y z
N MET A 1 51.58 -15.50 5.27
CA MET A 1 50.91 -16.30 4.20
C MET A 1 49.55 -16.85 4.64
N GLY A 2 49.40 -17.44 5.84
CA GLY A 2 48.12 -18.03 6.30
C GLY A 2 46.90 -17.08 6.28
N GLY A 3 47.06 -15.84 6.75
CA GLY A 3 45.97 -14.84 6.70
C GLY A 3 45.47 -14.49 5.29
N PHE A 4 46.35 -14.48 4.29
CA PHE A 4 45.94 -14.23 2.89
C PHE A 4 45.08 -15.37 2.35
N PHE A 5 45.46 -16.62 2.61
CA PHE A 5 44.67 -17.80 2.21
C PHE A 5 43.32 -17.88 2.95
N ALA A 6 43.26 -17.48 4.22
CA ALA A 6 42.01 -17.43 4.97
C ALA A 6 41.01 -16.40 4.39
N VAL A 7 41.48 -15.21 4.03
CA VAL A 7 40.62 -14.16 3.41
C VAL A 7 40.16 -14.55 2.01
N VAL A 8 41.05 -15.10 1.17
CA VAL A 8 40.68 -15.57 -0.18
C VAL A 8 39.72 -16.75 -0.11
N GLY A 9 39.93 -17.69 0.84
CA GLY A 9 38.99 -18.78 1.12
C GLY A 9 37.61 -18.26 1.53
N PHE A 10 37.55 -17.25 2.41
CA PHE A 10 36.29 -16.66 2.85
C PHE A 10 35.51 -16.00 1.70
N LEU A 11 36.17 -15.21 0.84
CA LEU A 11 35.52 -14.55 -0.29
C LEU A 11 35.00 -15.54 -1.35
N THR A 12 35.75 -16.62 -1.60
CA THR A 12 35.34 -17.65 -2.57
C THR A 12 34.12 -18.45 -2.10
N ILE A 13 33.97 -18.66 -0.78
CA ILE A 13 32.76 -19.26 -0.19
C ILE A 13 31.54 -18.37 -0.43
N TRP A 14 31.64 -17.06 -0.19
CA TRP A 14 30.53 -16.13 -0.41
C TRP A 14 30.09 -16.08 -1.87
N VAL A 15 31.04 -16.01 -2.81
CA VAL A 15 30.75 -16.06 -4.24
C VAL A 15 30.10 -17.40 -4.63
N GLY A 16 30.59 -18.51 -4.08
CA GLY A 16 30.04 -19.85 -4.31
C GLY A 16 28.61 -20.00 -3.81
N ILE A 17 28.30 -19.49 -2.61
CA ILE A 17 26.96 -19.52 -2.01
C ILE A 17 25.98 -18.68 -2.84
N VAL A 18 26.36 -17.45 -3.23
CA VAL A 18 25.52 -16.60 -4.08
C VAL A 18 25.23 -17.27 -5.42
N MET A 19 26.24 -17.88 -6.05
CA MET A 19 26.06 -18.61 -7.31
C MET A 19 25.20 -19.87 -7.14
N LEU A 20 25.25 -20.54 -5.99
CA LEU A 20 24.36 -21.67 -5.68
C LEU A 20 22.90 -21.23 -5.53
N VAL A 21 22.64 -20.10 -4.86
CA VAL A 21 21.29 -19.52 -4.75
C VAL A 21 20.76 -19.14 -6.13
N ILE A 22 21.58 -18.47 -6.95
CA ILE A 22 21.21 -18.13 -8.35
C ILE A 22 20.95 -19.41 -9.16
N SER A 23 21.76 -20.45 -8.98
CA SER A 23 21.62 -21.73 -9.69
C SER A 23 20.34 -22.47 -9.30
N VAL A 24 19.88 -22.35 -8.05
CA VAL A 24 18.59 -22.87 -7.58
C VAL A 24 17.43 -22.12 -8.24
N ILE A 25 17.47 -20.79 -8.25
CA ILE A 25 16.41 -19.94 -8.83
C ILE A 25 16.34 -20.11 -10.35
N ARG A 26 17.49 -20.16 -11.03
CA ARG A 26 17.59 -20.27 -12.49
C ARG A 26 17.66 -21.71 -13.01
N LYS A 27 17.45 -22.71 -12.14
CA LYS A 27 17.50 -24.16 -12.46
C LYS A 27 18.74 -24.59 -13.26
N LYS A 28 19.91 -24.03 -12.95
CA LYS A 28 21.19 -24.35 -13.62
C LYS A 28 21.94 -25.49 -12.88
N PRO A 29 22.95 -26.13 -13.50
CA PRO A 29 23.68 -27.22 -12.85
C PRO A 29 24.48 -26.72 -11.64
N LYS A 30 24.21 -27.28 -10.46
CA LYS A 30 24.76 -26.86 -9.16
C LYS A 30 26.14 -27.45 -8.86
N LYS A 31 26.56 -28.49 -9.61
CA LYS A 31 27.75 -29.30 -9.33
C LYS A 31 29.06 -28.50 -9.36
N LYS A 32 29.22 -27.54 -10.28
CA LYS A 32 30.45 -26.74 -10.41
C LYS A 32 30.61 -25.73 -9.26
N TRP A 33 29.52 -25.11 -8.82
CA TRP A 33 29.53 -24.10 -7.76
C TRP A 33 29.62 -24.72 -6.36
N GLY A 34 29.06 -25.93 -6.17
CA GLY A 34 29.27 -26.71 -4.95
C GLY A 34 30.74 -27.09 -4.74
N ILE A 35 31.42 -27.52 -5.80
CA ILE A 35 32.86 -27.85 -5.76
C ILE A 35 33.70 -26.59 -5.43
N ALA A 36 33.41 -25.45 -6.07
CA ALA A 36 34.11 -24.20 -5.79
C ALA A 36 33.95 -23.74 -4.33
N THR A 37 32.75 -23.86 -3.76
CA THR A 37 32.47 -23.53 -2.36
C THR A 37 33.24 -24.47 -1.41
N GLY A 38 33.31 -25.76 -1.74
CA GLY A 38 34.09 -26.74 -0.97
C GLY A 38 35.60 -26.47 -0.99
N ILE A 39 36.16 -26.07 -2.13
CA ILE A 39 37.58 -25.71 -2.25
C ILE A 39 37.89 -24.45 -1.40
N GLY A 40 37.02 -23.44 -1.42
CA GLY A 40 37.17 -22.24 -0.58
C GLY A 40 37.18 -22.57 0.91
N PHE A 41 36.33 -23.51 1.34
CA PHE A 41 36.28 -23.98 2.73
C PHE A 41 37.57 -24.70 3.17
N VAL A 42 38.12 -25.57 2.31
CA VAL A 42 39.39 -26.25 2.59
C VAL A 42 40.56 -25.24 2.67
N LEU A 43 40.61 -24.25 1.79
CA LEU A 43 41.62 -23.20 1.81
C LEU A 43 41.53 -22.32 3.07
N MET A 44 40.32 -22.05 3.55
CA MET A 44 40.11 -21.31 4.79
C MET A 44 40.61 -22.08 6.02
N MET A 45 40.37 -23.39 6.09
CA MET A 45 40.83 -24.24 7.19
C MET A 45 42.36 -24.34 7.24
N ILE A 46 43.02 -24.48 6.08
CA ILE A 46 44.49 -24.50 5.99
C ILE A 46 45.06 -23.12 6.36
N GLY A 47 44.44 -22.04 5.88
CA GLY A 47 44.84 -20.67 6.20
C GLY A 47 44.71 -20.34 7.69
N GLY A 48 43.65 -20.82 8.34
CA GLY A 48 43.40 -20.65 9.78
C GLY A 48 44.38 -21.45 10.66
N ALA A 49 44.73 -22.67 10.26
CA ALA A 49 45.69 -23.51 11.00
C ALA A 49 47.14 -22.98 10.95
N LEU A 50 47.46 -22.08 10.01
CA LEU A 50 48.78 -21.46 9.85
C LEU A 50 48.89 -20.07 10.51
N LEU A 51 47.86 -19.64 11.26
CA LEU A 51 47.94 -18.43 12.09
C LEU A 51 48.58 -18.79 13.45
N PRO A 52 49.58 -18.03 13.94
CA PRO A 52 50.20 -18.32 15.22
C PRO A 52 49.20 -18.09 16.37
N SER A 53 49.16 -19.03 17.32
CA SER A 53 48.41 -18.88 18.58
C SER A 53 49.07 -17.79 19.45
N SER A 54 48.29 -16.79 19.85
CA SER A 54 48.72 -15.79 20.82
C SER A 54 48.53 -16.32 22.25
N GLU A 55 49.61 -16.73 22.91
CA GLU A 55 49.71 -16.85 24.37
C GLU A 55 50.45 -15.62 24.92
N ASN A 56 49.95 -15.06 26.04
CA ASN A 56 50.67 -14.09 26.86
C ASN A 56 51.04 -14.75 28.21
N GLU A 57 52.30 -14.53 28.57
CA GLU A 57 53.07 -15.01 29.71
C GLU A 57 52.53 -14.58 31.10
N VAL A 58 52.96 -15.26 32.18
CA VAL A 58 53.89 -14.71 33.21
C VAL A 58 54.24 -15.75 34.31
N ALA A 59 55.57 -15.91 34.52
CA ALA A 59 56.37 -16.27 35.72
C ALA A 59 56.28 -17.69 36.35
N SER A 60 57.37 -18.48 36.31
CA SER A 60 58.50 -18.59 37.30
C SER A 60 58.27 -19.81 38.23
N ASP A 61 59.17 -20.75 38.56
CA ASP A 61 60.60 -20.98 38.32
C ASP A 61 60.91 -22.48 38.61
N LYS A 62 61.92 -23.01 37.90
CA LYS A 62 62.94 -24.03 38.26
C LYS A 62 62.62 -25.43 38.84
N GLU A 63 63.09 -26.38 38.01
CA GLU A 63 64.01 -27.52 38.28
C GLU A 63 63.55 -28.83 38.94
N LYS A 64 63.58 -29.86 38.07
CA LYS A 64 64.35 -31.13 38.14
C LYS A 64 63.83 -32.36 38.91
N ILE A 65 63.77 -33.43 38.09
CA ILE A 65 64.13 -34.85 38.35
C ILE A 65 63.02 -35.75 38.92
N ALA A 66 62.43 -36.50 37.96
CA ALA A 66 62.41 -37.96 37.83
C ALA A 66 61.69 -38.87 38.87
N VAL A 67 60.89 -39.75 38.27
CA VAL A 67 60.59 -41.16 38.65
C VAL A 67 59.45 -41.40 39.66
N ASP A 68 58.34 -41.84 39.05
CA ASP A 68 57.58 -43.06 39.38
C ASP A 68 56.97 -43.18 40.79
N SER A 69 55.63 -43.12 40.85
CA SER A 69 54.86 -44.23 41.42
C SER A 69 53.37 -44.07 41.13
N GLN A 70 52.77 -45.22 40.88
CA GLN A 70 51.39 -45.48 40.49
C GLN A 70 50.32 -44.95 41.46
N LYS A 71 49.14 -44.76 40.86
CA LYS A 71 47.83 -45.36 41.20
C LYS A 71 46.77 -44.47 41.86
N ASP A 72 45.59 -44.62 41.26
CA ASP A 72 44.25 -44.48 41.82
C ASP A 72 43.71 -43.06 42.02
N GLU A 73 42.97 -42.57 41.01
CA GLU A 73 41.60 -42.01 41.12
C GLU A 73 41.24 -41.19 39.85
N GLU A 74 41.05 -41.84 38.71
CA GLU A 74 40.51 -41.17 37.52
C GLU A 74 39.25 -41.90 37.03
N LYS A 75 38.12 -41.69 37.73
CA LYS A 75 36.79 -42.06 37.22
C LYS A 75 35.63 -41.39 37.98
N LYS A 76 35.64 -40.05 38.07
CA LYS A 76 34.40 -39.33 38.43
C LYS A 76 34.15 -37.96 37.77
N ASP A 77 35.08 -37.37 37.03
CA ASP A 77 34.88 -35.99 36.50
C ASP A 77 34.56 -35.84 35.00
N LYS A 78 34.53 -36.90 34.18
CA LYS A 78 34.30 -36.77 32.71
C LYS A 78 32.84 -36.85 32.26
N LYS A 79 31.86 -37.02 33.16
CA LYS A 79 30.42 -37.07 32.80
C LYS A 79 29.69 -35.73 32.95
N THR A 80 30.16 -34.84 33.83
CA THR A 80 29.53 -33.54 34.10
C THR A 80 29.81 -32.53 32.99
N ASP A 81 31.05 -32.53 32.47
CA ASP A 81 31.55 -31.54 31.49
C ASP A 81 30.94 -31.70 30.07
N LYS A 82 30.53 -32.92 29.69
CA LYS A 82 29.89 -33.20 28.39
C LYS A 82 28.39 -32.88 28.41
N GLN A 83 27.74 -33.00 29.56
CA GLN A 83 26.34 -32.64 29.77
C GLN A 83 26.17 -31.11 29.81
N GLU A 84 27.08 -30.39 30.49
CA GLU A 84 27.08 -28.92 30.51
C GLU A 84 27.37 -28.30 29.15
N LYS A 85 28.26 -28.89 28.33
CA LYS A 85 28.51 -28.44 26.95
C LYS A 85 27.31 -28.63 26.03
N GLU A 86 26.59 -29.75 26.14
CA GLU A 86 25.38 -30.01 25.34
C GLU A 86 24.19 -29.14 25.79
N GLU A 87 24.05 -28.84 27.09
CA GLU A 87 23.05 -27.89 27.60
C GLU A 87 23.36 -26.45 27.18
N ALA A 88 24.62 -26.02 27.24
CA ALA A 88 25.03 -24.69 26.78
C ALA A 88 24.86 -24.51 25.26
N GLU A 89 25.09 -25.56 24.46
CA GLU A 89 24.84 -25.51 23.01
C GLU A 89 23.34 -25.52 22.67
N LYS A 90 22.51 -26.24 23.45
CA LYS A 90 21.05 -26.19 23.32
C LYS A 90 20.50 -24.81 23.73
N ALA A 91 20.96 -24.23 24.83
CA ALA A 91 20.57 -22.90 25.28
C ALA A 91 20.91 -21.82 24.24
N LYS A 92 22.12 -21.87 23.64
CA LYS A 92 22.50 -20.97 22.54
C LYS A 92 21.65 -21.14 21.29
N LYS A 93 21.28 -22.38 20.92
CA LYS A 93 20.38 -22.63 19.79
C LYS A 93 18.95 -22.14 20.06
N GLU A 94 18.46 -22.29 21.29
CA GLU A 94 17.12 -21.82 21.68
C GLU A 94 17.06 -20.28 21.74
N GLU A 95 18.11 -19.64 22.26
CA GLU A 95 18.25 -18.17 22.30
C GLU A 95 18.36 -17.59 20.88
N ALA A 96 19.17 -18.21 20.00
CA ALA A 96 19.26 -17.81 18.60
C ALA A 96 17.91 -17.94 17.87
N LYS A 97 17.15 -19.00 18.15
CA LYS A 97 15.81 -19.20 17.56
C LYS A 97 14.80 -18.18 18.07
N LYS A 98 14.80 -17.88 19.38
CA LYS A 98 13.97 -16.81 19.97
C LYS A 98 14.30 -15.44 19.38
N LYS A 99 15.58 -15.15 19.15
CA LYS A 99 16.02 -13.91 18.52
C LYS A 99 15.57 -13.80 17.06
N GLU A 100 15.72 -14.88 16.27
CA GLU A 100 15.27 -14.90 14.88
C GLU A 100 13.74 -14.74 14.78
N GLU A 101 12.97 -15.40 15.65
CA GLU A 101 11.51 -15.24 15.71
C GLU A 101 11.10 -13.82 16.14
N ALA A 102 11.81 -13.22 17.10
CA ALA A 102 11.59 -11.84 17.52
C ALA A 102 11.88 -10.84 16.38
N GLU A 103 12.98 -11.02 15.65
CA GLU A 103 13.32 -10.18 14.48
C GLU A 103 12.29 -10.32 13.36
N LYS A 104 11.77 -11.53 13.10
CA LYS A 104 10.70 -11.74 12.12
C LYS A 104 9.39 -11.07 12.56
N ARG A 105 9.00 -11.21 13.83
CA ARG A 105 7.83 -10.53 14.39
C ARG A 105 7.98 -9.01 14.31
N GLN A 106 9.15 -8.49 14.63
CA GLN A 106 9.42 -7.06 14.55
C GLN A 106 9.32 -6.55 13.10
N LYS A 107 9.92 -7.25 12.13
CA LYS A 107 9.78 -6.89 10.71
C LYS A 107 8.33 -6.94 10.23
N ALA A 108 7.56 -7.94 10.67
CA ALA A 108 6.14 -8.03 10.34
C ALA A 108 5.32 -6.88 10.93
N LEU A 109 5.66 -6.39 12.13
CA LEU A 109 5.02 -5.22 12.74
C LEU A 109 5.35 -3.91 12.01
N LEU A 110 6.58 -3.77 11.50
CA LEU A 110 7.00 -2.59 10.74
C LEU A 110 6.35 -2.51 9.36
N ASN A 111 5.92 -3.64 8.79
CA ASN A 111 5.16 -3.69 7.55
C ASN A 111 3.68 -3.42 7.84
N VAL A 112 3.24 -2.17 7.80
CA VAL A 112 1.86 -1.83 8.17
C VAL A 112 0.88 -2.37 7.13
N GLU A 113 -0.09 -3.13 7.61
CA GLU A 113 -1.15 -3.75 6.83
C GLU A 113 -2.51 -3.45 7.45
N GLY A 114 -3.54 -3.45 6.61
CA GLY A 114 -4.92 -3.41 7.08
C GLY A 114 -5.92 -2.95 6.03
N THR A 115 -7.18 -2.89 6.44
CA THR A 115 -8.32 -2.61 5.58
C THR A 115 -9.29 -1.67 6.28
N VAL A 116 -9.98 -0.85 5.49
CA VAL A 116 -11.06 0.01 5.94
C VAL A 116 -12.36 -0.53 5.37
N LYS A 117 -13.41 -0.57 6.19
CA LYS A 117 -14.77 -0.89 5.77
C LYS A 117 -15.74 0.13 6.33
N ALA A 118 -16.48 0.80 5.46
CA ALA A 118 -17.55 1.70 5.86
C ALA A 118 -18.92 1.04 5.70
N THR A 119 -19.82 1.31 6.65
CA THR A 119 -21.22 0.86 6.61
C THR A 119 -22.14 2.01 7.01
N ALA A 120 -23.20 2.22 6.24
CA ALA A 120 -24.24 3.19 6.54
C ALA A 120 -25.28 2.58 7.49
N GLU A 121 -25.65 3.34 8.51
CA GLU A 121 -26.74 3.04 9.43
C GLU A 121 -27.60 4.31 9.58
N GLN A 122 -28.80 4.20 10.16
CA GLN A 122 -29.70 5.35 10.24
C GLN A 122 -29.04 6.52 11.01
N GLY A 123 -28.79 7.64 10.31
CA GLY A 123 -28.17 8.83 10.90
C GLY A 123 -26.64 8.79 11.00
N LYS A 124 -25.98 7.68 10.64
CA LYS A 124 -24.55 7.48 10.90
C LYS A 124 -23.84 6.73 9.78
N ILE A 125 -22.55 6.98 9.66
CA ILE A 125 -21.62 6.10 8.93
C ILE A 125 -20.61 5.55 9.93
N LYS A 126 -20.51 4.24 10.00
CA LYS A 126 -19.54 3.52 10.84
C LYS A 126 -18.38 3.06 9.98
N VAL A 127 -17.17 3.32 10.45
CA VAL A 127 -15.90 2.96 9.81
C VAL A 127 -15.18 1.97 10.70
N ALA A 128 -15.04 0.74 10.22
CA ALA A 128 -14.29 -0.32 10.89
C ALA A 128 -12.94 -0.52 10.19
N ILE A 129 -11.90 -0.74 10.97
CA ILE A 129 -10.52 -0.89 10.51
C ILE A 129 -9.95 -2.15 11.13
N ASP A 130 -9.47 -3.07 10.29
CA ASP A 130 -8.68 -4.23 10.71
C ASP A 130 -7.22 -3.94 10.33
N THR A 131 -6.27 -4.11 11.26
CA THR A 131 -4.87 -3.74 11.04
C THR A 131 -3.91 -4.54 11.94
N ASN A 132 -2.64 -4.62 11.53
CA ASN A 132 -1.56 -5.15 12.37
C ASN A 132 -0.87 -4.09 13.24
N ILE A 133 -1.34 -2.83 13.23
CA ILE A 133 -0.84 -1.79 14.12
C ILE A 133 -1.04 -2.22 15.59
N PRO A 134 -0.02 -2.07 16.45
CA PRO A 134 -0.13 -2.40 17.88
C PRO A 134 -1.22 -1.61 18.61
N ASP A 135 -1.71 -2.20 19.69
CA ASP A 135 -2.66 -1.55 20.60
C ASP A 135 -2.16 -0.18 21.05
N GLY A 136 -3.07 0.79 21.09
CA GLY A 136 -2.76 2.18 21.42
C GLY A 136 -2.37 3.04 20.22
N GLY A 137 -2.01 2.44 19.08
CA GLY A 137 -1.75 3.14 17.82
C GLY A 137 -2.92 4.03 17.43
N LEU A 138 -2.65 5.31 17.14
CA LEU A 138 -3.68 6.30 16.88
C LEU A 138 -3.94 6.44 15.37
N LEU A 139 -5.16 6.18 14.93
CA LEU A 139 -5.60 6.34 13.55
C LEU A 139 -6.44 7.60 13.41
N GLU A 140 -6.10 8.45 12.44
CA GLU A 140 -6.98 9.49 11.94
C GLU A 140 -7.94 8.85 10.94
N VAL A 141 -9.24 8.97 11.18
CA VAL A 141 -10.29 8.47 10.30
C VAL A 141 -11.01 9.66 9.72
N SER A 142 -11.19 9.67 8.40
CA SER A 142 -11.84 10.76 7.66
C SER A 142 -12.95 10.20 6.78
N LEU A 143 -14.03 10.97 6.67
CA LEU A 143 -15.18 10.75 5.83
C LEU A 143 -15.40 12.00 4.97
N ILE A 144 -15.48 11.83 3.64
CA ILE A 144 -15.72 12.93 2.70
C ILE A 144 -16.67 12.51 1.57
N ASP A 145 -17.59 13.38 1.14
CA ASP A 145 -18.42 13.15 -0.06
C ASP A 145 -17.96 14.00 -1.27
N GLY A 146 -18.64 13.83 -2.41
CA GLY A 146 -18.41 14.62 -3.62
C GLY A 146 -18.76 16.11 -3.51
N ASN A 147 -19.46 16.53 -2.46
CA ASN A 147 -19.76 17.93 -2.15
C ASN A 147 -18.76 18.54 -1.16
N PHE A 148 -17.68 17.81 -0.83
CA PHE A 148 -16.68 18.19 0.18
C PHE A 148 -17.23 18.33 1.60
N ASN A 149 -18.40 17.74 1.88
CA ASN A 149 -18.85 17.55 3.25
C ASN A 149 -17.88 16.60 3.94
N HIS A 150 -17.30 17.04 5.07
CA HIS A 150 -16.19 16.34 5.70
C HIS A 150 -16.39 16.17 7.21
N LYS A 151 -16.03 15.00 7.72
CA LYS A 151 -15.82 14.74 9.15
C LYS A 151 -14.55 13.93 9.34
N SER A 152 -13.85 14.20 10.43
CA SER A 152 -12.71 13.37 10.86
C SER A 152 -12.70 13.18 12.37
N GLY A 153 -11.94 12.19 12.82
CA GLY A 153 -11.73 11.92 14.23
C GLY A 153 -10.60 10.93 14.43
N PHE A 154 -10.21 10.73 15.68
CA PHE A 154 -9.11 9.83 16.05
C PHE A 154 -9.63 8.64 16.85
N ILE A 155 -9.08 7.47 16.58
CA ILE A 155 -9.41 6.24 17.28
C ILE A 155 -8.15 5.41 17.55
N LYS A 156 -8.08 4.78 18.72
CA LYS A 156 -6.97 3.89 19.08
C LYS A 156 -7.26 2.48 18.58
N VAL A 157 -6.23 1.82 18.08
CA VAL A 157 -6.27 0.38 17.79
C VAL A 157 -6.31 -0.41 19.08
N LYS A 158 -7.13 -1.46 19.09
CA LYS A 158 -7.23 -2.45 20.16
C LYS A 158 -7.50 -3.82 19.55
N ASP A 159 -6.71 -4.81 19.92
CA ASP A 159 -6.79 -6.18 19.42
C ASP A 159 -6.79 -6.26 17.88
N GLY A 160 -5.95 -5.41 17.25
CA GLY A 160 -5.84 -5.30 15.79
C GLY A 160 -7.05 -4.64 15.10
N LYS A 161 -7.92 -3.97 15.86
CA LYS A 161 -9.14 -3.34 15.35
C LYS A 161 -9.32 -1.91 15.83
N ALA A 162 -9.97 -1.10 15.02
CA ALA A 162 -10.46 0.22 15.43
C ALA A 162 -11.83 0.48 14.78
N GLU A 163 -12.68 1.22 15.49
CA GLU A 163 -14.03 1.53 15.00
C GLU A 163 -14.42 2.95 15.41
N LEU A 164 -14.89 3.74 14.44
CA LEU A 164 -15.39 5.09 14.67
C LEU A 164 -16.70 5.29 13.90
N ALA A 165 -17.69 5.91 14.55
CA ALA A 165 -18.97 6.24 13.94
C ALA A 165 -19.13 7.76 13.85
N PHE A 166 -19.55 8.24 12.68
CA PHE A 166 -19.82 9.64 12.41
C PHE A 166 -21.32 9.86 12.29
N ASP A 167 -21.86 10.77 13.10
CA ASP A 167 -23.22 11.28 12.90
C ASP A 167 -23.26 12.12 11.62
N ILE A 168 -24.19 11.80 10.73
CA ILE A 168 -24.37 12.50 9.46
C ILE A 168 -25.45 13.58 9.65
N PRO A 169 -25.10 14.86 9.48
CA PRO A 169 -26.06 15.95 9.56
C PRO A 169 -27.24 15.76 8.60
N SER A 170 -28.46 16.11 9.03
CA SER A 170 -29.67 15.89 8.24
C SER A 170 -29.78 16.77 6.99
N ASP A 171 -29.01 17.86 6.95
CA ASP A 171 -28.88 18.79 5.82
C ASP A 171 -27.91 18.29 4.74
N TRP A 172 -27.10 17.26 5.03
CA TRP A 172 -26.28 16.61 4.02
C TRP A 172 -27.15 15.79 3.08
N LYS A 173 -26.99 16.03 1.78
CA LYS A 173 -27.74 15.31 0.74
C LYS A 173 -27.27 13.85 0.67
N PRO A 174 -28.15 12.92 0.24
CA PRO A 174 -27.74 11.57 -0.10
C PRO A 174 -26.55 11.56 -1.07
N ALA A 175 -25.48 10.85 -0.72
CA ALA A 175 -24.25 10.79 -1.50
C ALA A 175 -23.46 9.51 -1.22
N HIS A 176 -22.48 9.22 -2.09
CA HIS A 176 -21.39 8.30 -1.76
C HIS A 176 -20.34 9.03 -0.92
N PHE A 177 -19.97 8.42 0.18
CA PHE A 177 -18.87 8.88 1.04
C PHE A 177 -17.65 7.99 0.85
N ALA A 178 -16.48 8.61 0.75
CA ALA A 178 -15.18 8.00 0.86
C ALA A 178 -14.73 8.01 2.33
N ALA A 179 -14.61 6.83 2.93
CA ALA A 179 -14.03 6.64 4.24
C ALA A 179 -12.56 6.20 4.12
N SER A 180 -11.68 6.86 4.85
CA SER A 180 -10.24 6.58 4.85
C SER A 180 -9.69 6.59 6.27
N ALA A 181 -8.56 5.92 6.45
CA ALA A 181 -7.82 5.93 7.71
C ALA A 181 -6.34 6.20 7.43
N MET A 182 -5.67 6.92 8.33
CA MET A 182 -4.25 7.20 8.27
C MET A 182 -3.59 6.97 9.62
N PHE A 183 -2.44 6.32 9.61
CA PHE A 183 -1.56 6.17 10.76
C PHE A 183 -0.43 7.17 10.64
N ARG A 184 -0.51 8.28 11.38
CA ARG A 184 0.30 9.47 11.16
C ARG A 184 1.29 9.72 12.29
N PHE A 185 2.48 10.17 11.93
CA PHE A 185 3.54 10.58 12.86
C PHE A 185 3.88 12.08 12.72
N ASN A 186 3.10 12.82 11.93
CA ASN A 186 3.34 14.22 11.60
C ASN A 186 2.20 15.15 12.08
N LEU A 187 1.64 14.84 13.25
CA LEU A 187 0.57 15.61 13.88
C LEU A 187 0.97 15.97 15.31
N ASP A 188 1.26 17.25 15.55
CA ASP A 188 1.71 17.73 16.87
C ASP A 188 0.56 17.73 17.90
N GLU A 189 -0.68 18.00 17.46
CA GLU A 189 -1.87 18.01 18.32
C GLU A 189 -2.34 16.60 18.70
N HIS A 190 -2.00 15.61 17.87
CA HIS A 190 -2.37 14.21 18.04
C HIS A 190 -1.17 13.29 17.79
N PRO A 191 -0.11 13.40 18.62
CA PRO A 191 1.09 12.61 18.42
C PRO A 191 0.83 11.14 18.72
N GLN A 192 1.63 10.26 18.09
CA GLN A 192 1.62 8.85 18.46
C GLN A 192 2.14 8.66 19.89
N PRO A 193 1.58 7.71 20.66
CA PRO A 193 2.11 7.31 21.96
C PRO A 193 3.58 6.84 21.92
N ASP A 194 4.30 6.98 23.03
CA ASP A 194 5.74 6.68 23.10
C ASP A 194 6.07 5.20 22.83
N ASP A 195 5.21 4.29 23.25
CA ASP A 195 5.32 2.85 22.96
C ASP A 195 5.18 2.55 21.46
N ILE A 196 4.33 3.29 20.76
CA ILE A 196 4.18 3.21 19.31
C ILE A 196 5.42 3.80 18.61
N LYS A 197 5.91 4.95 19.06
CA LYS A 197 7.14 5.56 18.55
C LYS A 197 8.38 4.70 18.78
N ALA A 198 8.45 3.95 19.87
CA ALA A 198 9.55 3.01 20.12
C ALA A 198 9.64 1.94 18.99
N ILE A 199 8.49 1.53 18.45
CA ILE A 199 8.38 0.55 17.38
C ILE A 199 8.71 1.18 16.02
N PHE A 200 8.00 2.26 15.64
CA PHE A 200 8.05 2.83 14.29
C PHE A 200 9.04 3.99 14.11
N GLY A 201 9.62 4.48 15.20
CA GLY A 201 10.45 5.69 15.24
C GLY A 201 9.64 6.97 15.49
N GLU A 202 10.32 8.06 15.83
CA GLU A 202 9.68 9.33 16.24
C GLU A 202 8.79 9.92 15.13
N THR A 203 9.20 9.76 13.87
CA THR A 203 8.50 10.26 12.69
C THR A 203 7.94 9.14 11.81
N GLY A 204 7.95 7.89 12.31
CA GLY A 204 7.57 6.71 11.55
C GLY A 204 8.65 6.22 10.56
N ASP A 205 9.91 6.63 10.74
CA ASP A 205 11.03 6.35 9.84
C ASP A 205 11.33 4.84 9.65
N LYS A 206 10.96 4.00 10.62
CA LYS A 206 11.12 2.53 10.54
C LYS A 206 9.97 1.83 9.82
N MET A 207 8.90 2.55 9.48
CA MET A 207 7.73 1.98 8.82
C MET A 207 8.07 1.48 7.40
N THR A 208 7.47 0.37 7.03
CA THR A 208 7.60 -0.29 5.73
C THR A 208 6.24 -0.73 5.22
N GLY A 209 6.19 -1.17 3.96
CA GLY A 209 4.98 -1.72 3.34
C GLY A 209 4.37 -0.82 2.29
N ASP A 210 3.38 -1.36 1.59
CA ASP A 210 2.71 -0.69 0.48
C ASP A 210 1.84 0.49 0.94
N LEU A 211 1.41 0.48 2.20
CA LEU A 211 0.64 1.58 2.79
C LEU A 211 1.55 2.73 3.24
N ALA A 212 2.86 2.52 3.36
CA ALA A 212 3.79 3.50 3.90
C ALA A 212 4.20 4.54 2.85
N SER A 213 4.05 5.82 3.17
CA SER A 213 4.41 6.96 2.32
C SER A 213 5.17 8.01 3.11
N GLU A 214 6.13 8.68 2.48
CA GLU A 214 6.95 9.70 3.12
C GLU A 214 6.09 10.86 3.66
N ASN A 215 6.45 11.34 4.85
CA ASN A 215 5.85 12.54 5.44
C ASN A 215 6.86 13.71 5.43
N HIS A 216 6.37 14.91 5.75
CA HIS A 216 7.19 16.13 5.71
C HIS A 216 8.23 16.25 6.84
N LEU A 217 8.28 15.29 7.78
CA LEU A 217 9.24 15.24 8.88
C LEU A 217 10.41 14.27 8.61
N GLY A 218 10.55 13.78 7.38
CA GLY A 218 11.60 12.83 7.01
C GLY A 218 11.35 11.39 7.49
N GLY A 219 10.13 11.09 7.94
CA GLY A 219 9.67 9.74 8.24
C GLY A 219 8.54 9.30 7.33
N LYS A 220 7.64 8.45 7.82
CA LYS A 220 6.52 7.91 7.02
C LYS A 220 5.21 7.88 7.80
N ASN A 221 4.11 7.94 7.05
CA ASN A 221 2.76 7.65 7.51
C ASN A 221 2.22 6.43 6.77
N ALA A 222 1.25 5.71 7.34
CA ALA A 222 0.50 4.70 6.59
C ALA A 222 -0.84 5.27 6.12
N THR A 223 -1.16 5.11 4.84
CA THR A 223 -2.46 5.50 4.26
C THR A 223 -3.21 4.27 3.83
N PHE A 224 -4.36 4.01 4.44
CA PHE A 224 -5.18 2.85 4.12
C PHE A 224 -5.99 3.09 2.85
N LYS A 225 -6.27 2.02 2.11
CA LYS A 225 -7.14 2.10 0.94
C LYS A 225 -8.54 2.55 1.35
N THR A 226 -9.06 3.55 0.65
CA THR A 226 -10.40 4.10 0.87
C THR A 226 -11.50 3.06 0.66
N SER A 227 -12.52 3.12 1.51
CA SER A 227 -13.77 2.38 1.39
C SER A 227 -14.90 3.35 1.02
N THR A 228 -15.65 3.06 -0.04
CA THR A 228 -16.81 3.87 -0.45
C THR A 228 -18.09 3.28 0.11
N VAL A 229 -19.00 4.12 0.58
CA VAL A 229 -20.33 3.73 1.06
C VAL A 229 -21.40 4.72 0.60
N ALA A 230 -22.52 4.23 0.09
CA ALA A 230 -23.69 5.06 -0.18
C ALA A 230 -24.48 5.34 1.11
N TYR A 231 -24.83 6.60 1.33
CA TYR A 231 -25.64 7.00 2.47
C TYR A 231 -26.89 7.79 2.03
N PRO A 232 -28.08 7.44 2.56
CA PRO A 232 -28.34 6.36 3.52
C PRO A 232 -28.31 4.95 2.91
N ASN A 233 -28.47 4.84 1.58
CA ASN A 233 -28.37 3.60 0.82
C ASN A 233 -28.25 3.91 -0.69
N GLU A 234 -27.84 2.93 -1.49
CA GLU A 234 -27.62 3.09 -2.94
C GLU A 234 -28.85 3.61 -3.70
N GLU A 235 -30.05 3.12 -3.36
CA GLU A 235 -31.27 3.53 -4.05
C GLU A 235 -31.56 5.04 -3.84
N THR A 236 -31.35 5.53 -2.62
CA THR A 236 -31.58 6.94 -2.28
C THR A 236 -30.53 7.84 -2.93
N VAL A 237 -29.26 7.42 -2.94
CA VAL A 237 -28.19 8.16 -3.61
C VAL A 237 -28.46 8.25 -5.11
N LYS A 238 -28.84 7.14 -5.75
CA LYS A 238 -29.19 7.11 -7.17
C LYS A 238 -30.36 8.04 -7.50
N LYS A 239 -31.39 8.08 -6.66
CA LYS A 239 -32.53 9.01 -6.83
C LYS A 239 -32.11 10.47 -6.76
N GLU A 240 -31.22 10.84 -5.85
CA GLU A 240 -30.72 12.21 -5.74
C GLU A 240 -29.78 12.57 -6.91
N GLN A 241 -28.93 11.64 -7.35
CA GLN A 241 -28.10 11.80 -8.55
C GLN A 241 -28.96 12.00 -9.81
N ASP A 242 -30.01 11.21 -9.99
CA ASP A 242 -30.96 11.34 -11.10
C ASP A 242 -31.66 12.71 -11.08
N LYS A 243 -32.06 13.17 -9.90
CA LYS A 243 -32.66 14.50 -9.72
C LYS A 243 -31.67 15.61 -10.07
N ALA A 244 -30.43 15.54 -9.58
CA ALA A 244 -29.40 16.53 -9.87
C ALA A 244 -29.05 16.55 -11.37
N PHE A 245 -28.94 15.39 -12.00
CA PHE A 245 -28.73 15.23 -13.43
C PHE A 245 -29.84 15.89 -14.26
N ASN A 246 -31.10 15.60 -13.95
CA ASN A 246 -32.25 16.19 -14.65
C ASN A 246 -32.33 17.72 -14.44
N ALA A 247 -31.97 18.20 -13.25
CA ALA A 247 -31.89 19.63 -12.96
C ALA A 247 -30.81 20.31 -13.82
N ALA A 248 -29.62 19.70 -13.92
CA ALA A 248 -28.53 20.22 -14.74
C ALA A 248 -28.88 20.25 -16.24
N ILE A 249 -29.59 19.25 -16.76
CA ILE A 249 -30.12 19.29 -18.14
C ILE A 249 -31.11 20.45 -18.30
N SER A 250 -32.00 20.65 -17.33
CA SER A 250 -33.01 21.70 -17.38
C SER A 250 -32.37 23.09 -17.35
N GLU A 251 -31.37 23.30 -16.49
CA GLU A 251 -30.60 24.54 -16.41
C GLU A 251 -29.80 24.80 -17.70
N MET A 252 -29.16 23.77 -18.27
CA MET A 252 -28.46 23.87 -19.55
C MET A 252 -29.41 24.32 -20.68
N LYS A 253 -30.65 23.80 -20.72
CA LYS A 253 -31.68 24.22 -21.67
C LYS A 253 -32.07 25.68 -21.46
N GLU A 254 -32.31 26.09 -20.22
CA GLU A 254 -32.68 27.47 -19.86
C GLU A 254 -31.58 28.47 -20.24
N ILE A 255 -30.33 28.22 -19.83
CA ILE A 255 -29.18 29.08 -20.11
C ILE A 255 -28.89 29.17 -21.61
N SER A 256 -29.20 28.13 -22.38
CA SER A 256 -29.02 28.14 -23.84
C SER A 256 -29.93 29.12 -24.58
N GLY A 257 -30.91 29.74 -23.92
CA GLY A 257 -31.82 30.71 -24.54
C GLY A 257 -32.70 30.10 -25.63
N GLY A 258 -32.99 28.80 -25.53
CA GLY A 258 -33.78 28.06 -26.52
C GLY A 258 -32.98 27.40 -27.65
N ILE A 259 -31.65 27.53 -27.66
CA ILE A 259 -30.81 26.81 -28.64
C ILE A 259 -30.87 25.30 -28.39
N ILE A 260 -30.78 24.86 -27.13
CA ILE A 260 -30.93 23.46 -26.73
C ILE A 260 -32.39 23.22 -26.41
N VAL A 261 -33.04 22.41 -27.23
CA VAL A 261 -34.45 22.03 -27.10
C VAL A 261 -34.59 20.83 -26.17
N ASP A 262 -33.70 19.84 -26.31
CA ASP A 262 -33.72 18.65 -25.46
C ASP A 262 -32.37 17.93 -25.39
N VAL A 263 -32.19 17.12 -24.34
CA VAL A 263 -31.02 16.24 -24.18
C VAL A 263 -31.50 14.89 -23.65
N GLY A 264 -31.21 13.82 -24.38
CA GLY A 264 -31.69 12.51 -23.99
C GLY A 264 -31.00 11.35 -24.72
N PRO A 265 -31.19 10.11 -24.25
CA PRO A 265 -30.59 8.94 -24.86
C PRO A 265 -31.19 8.68 -26.25
N ARG A 266 -30.34 8.41 -27.25
CA ARG A 266 -30.78 8.18 -28.64
C ARG A 266 -31.56 6.86 -28.79
N HIS A 267 -31.20 5.84 -28.00
CA HIS A 267 -31.79 4.50 -28.07
C HIS A 267 -32.19 3.95 -26.69
N GLY A 268 -32.60 4.84 -25.78
CA GLY A 268 -32.98 4.47 -24.41
C GLY A 268 -31.79 4.24 -23.46
N GLU A 269 -30.57 4.17 -23.99
CA GLU A 269 -29.33 4.12 -23.21
C GLU A 269 -28.50 5.39 -23.37
N TRP A 270 -27.76 5.76 -22.31
CA TRP A 270 -26.93 6.97 -22.26
C TRP A 270 -25.55 6.81 -22.91
N SER A 271 -25.26 5.67 -23.53
CA SER A 271 -24.05 5.44 -24.33
C SER A 271 -24.01 6.33 -25.58
N ILE A 272 -25.18 6.66 -26.14
CA ILE A 272 -25.35 7.59 -27.25
C ILE A 272 -26.43 8.60 -26.88
N VAL A 273 -26.07 9.87 -26.87
CA VAL A 273 -26.93 10.97 -26.44
C VAL A 273 -27.23 11.89 -27.61
N ASN A 274 -28.50 12.22 -27.79
CA ASN A 274 -28.92 13.30 -28.67
C ASN A 274 -29.02 14.60 -27.89
N VAL A 275 -28.41 15.65 -28.43
CA VAL A 275 -28.69 17.05 -28.09
C VAL A 275 -29.54 17.61 -29.22
N VAL A 276 -30.83 17.81 -28.95
CA VAL A 276 -31.77 18.39 -29.91
C VAL A 276 -31.58 19.90 -29.89
N VAL A 277 -31.27 20.49 -31.04
CA VAL A 277 -31.06 21.94 -31.19
C VAL A 277 -32.16 22.59 -32.03
N SER A 278 -32.40 23.87 -31.79
CA SER A 278 -33.40 24.64 -32.54
C SER A 278 -32.94 25.01 -33.95
N ASP A 279 -33.88 25.50 -34.77
CA ASP A 279 -33.62 25.98 -36.13
C ASP A 279 -32.58 27.09 -36.21
N SER A 280 -32.25 27.75 -35.09
CA SER A 280 -31.13 28.70 -35.01
C SER A 280 -29.84 28.10 -35.54
N TRP A 281 -29.66 26.77 -35.40
CA TRP A 281 -28.51 26.05 -35.95
C TRP A 281 -28.30 26.34 -37.42
N TYR A 282 -29.34 26.28 -38.27
CA TYR A 282 -29.18 26.45 -39.72
C TYR A 282 -28.66 27.83 -40.12
N TYR A 283 -28.91 28.82 -39.28
CA TYR A 283 -28.50 30.21 -39.51
C TYR A 283 -27.14 30.57 -38.88
N SER A 284 -26.58 29.70 -38.03
CA SER A 284 -25.25 29.92 -37.42
C SER A 284 -24.11 29.64 -38.39
N ALA A 285 -23.01 30.39 -38.22
CA ALA A 285 -21.79 30.16 -38.98
C ALA A 285 -21.14 28.81 -38.60
N GLU A 286 -20.39 28.21 -39.54
CA GLU A 286 -19.80 26.87 -39.35
C GLU A 286 -18.87 26.80 -38.12
N HIS A 287 -18.06 27.83 -37.88
CA HIS A 287 -17.18 27.91 -36.71
C HIS A 287 -17.94 28.04 -35.38
N GLU A 288 -19.13 28.67 -35.39
CA GLU A 288 -19.98 28.76 -34.20
C GLU A 288 -20.60 27.40 -33.87
N LYS A 289 -21.04 26.66 -34.90
CA LYS A 289 -21.53 25.29 -34.79
C LYS A 289 -20.48 24.35 -34.20
N GLU A 290 -19.25 24.42 -34.71
CA GLU A 290 -18.13 23.61 -34.21
C GLU A 290 -17.82 23.91 -32.74
N ARG A 291 -17.69 25.20 -32.38
CA ARG A 291 -17.45 25.62 -30.99
C ARG A 291 -18.57 25.20 -30.06
N PHE A 292 -19.82 25.38 -30.48
CA PHE A 292 -20.97 24.96 -29.70
C PHE A 292 -20.98 23.45 -29.49
N ALA A 293 -20.75 22.68 -30.54
CA ALA A 293 -20.71 21.23 -30.47
C ALA A 293 -19.59 20.73 -29.54
N GLU A 294 -18.42 21.37 -29.59
CA GLU A 294 -17.31 21.08 -28.70
C GLU A 294 -17.64 21.36 -27.24
N GLN A 295 -18.15 22.55 -26.92
CA GLN A 295 -18.44 22.94 -25.54
C GLN A 295 -19.59 22.13 -24.95
N ILE A 296 -20.72 22.06 -25.64
CA ILE A 296 -21.92 21.37 -25.16
C ILE A 296 -21.74 19.87 -25.20
N GLY A 297 -21.10 19.32 -26.24
CA GLY A 297 -20.84 17.89 -26.34
C GLY A 297 -19.98 17.41 -25.17
N ASN A 298 -18.89 18.10 -24.86
CA ASN A 298 -18.04 17.76 -23.71
C ASN A 298 -18.78 17.93 -22.39
N LEU A 299 -19.59 18.97 -22.24
CA LEU A 299 -20.40 19.18 -21.03
C LEU A 299 -21.39 18.03 -20.81
N VAL A 300 -22.09 17.60 -21.86
CA VAL A 300 -23.06 16.48 -21.80
C VAL A 300 -22.35 15.16 -21.48
N VAL A 301 -21.21 14.87 -22.10
CA VAL A 301 -20.39 13.69 -21.77
C VAL A 301 -20.04 13.68 -20.28
N ASN A 302 -19.52 14.81 -19.76
CA ASN A 302 -19.17 14.92 -18.36
C ASN A 302 -20.38 14.75 -17.43
N LEU A 303 -21.52 15.32 -17.81
CA LEU A 303 -22.75 15.21 -17.02
C LEU A 303 -23.27 13.77 -16.93
N VAL A 304 -23.23 13.02 -18.03
CA VAL A 304 -23.63 11.60 -18.07
C VAL A 304 -22.68 10.73 -17.25
N ASN A 305 -21.37 10.91 -17.42
CA ASN A 305 -20.37 10.13 -16.69
C ASN A 305 -20.44 10.40 -15.18
N ASN A 306 -20.50 11.69 -14.78
CA ASN A 306 -20.49 12.08 -13.37
C ASN A 306 -21.79 11.74 -12.63
N SER A 307 -22.89 11.50 -13.35
CA SER A 307 -24.17 11.08 -12.75
C SER A 307 -24.30 9.57 -12.59
N GLY A 308 -23.34 8.77 -13.08
CA GLY A 308 -23.43 7.31 -13.05
C GLY A 308 -24.47 6.74 -14.01
N LYS A 309 -24.94 7.53 -14.99
CA LYS A 309 -25.89 7.07 -16.02
C LYS A 309 -25.24 6.11 -17.01
N TYR A 310 -23.95 6.27 -17.25
CA TYR A 310 -23.12 5.40 -18.08
C TYR A 310 -21.65 5.55 -17.65
N GLU A 311 -20.87 4.47 -17.66
CA GLU A 311 -19.49 4.46 -17.14
C GLU A 311 -18.42 4.36 -18.23
N ASP A 312 -18.82 4.08 -19.47
CA ASP A 312 -17.92 3.91 -20.62
C ASP A 312 -18.03 5.12 -21.58
N LEU A 313 -17.51 4.98 -22.80
CA LEU A 313 -17.52 6.02 -23.82
C LEU A 313 -18.95 6.48 -24.16
N VAL A 314 -19.25 7.73 -23.80
CA VAL A 314 -20.46 8.43 -24.21
C VAL A 314 -20.20 9.17 -25.53
N GLN A 315 -21.06 8.93 -26.51
CA GLN A 315 -21.05 9.68 -27.78
C GLN A 315 -22.23 10.65 -27.81
N VAL A 316 -21.95 11.91 -28.10
CA VAL A 316 -22.98 12.94 -28.23
C VAL A 316 -23.19 13.25 -29.71
N TYR A 317 -24.45 13.33 -30.14
CA TYR A 317 -24.88 13.71 -31.47
C TYR A 317 -25.77 14.95 -31.36
N PHE A 318 -25.56 15.93 -32.23
CA PHE A 318 -26.47 17.06 -32.36
C PHE A 318 -27.47 16.76 -33.45
N VAL A 319 -28.76 16.92 -33.16
CA VAL A 319 -29.86 16.61 -34.07
C VAL A 319 -30.87 17.76 -34.14
N ASP A 320 -31.59 17.89 -35.23
CA ASP A 320 -32.75 18.79 -35.32
C ASP A 320 -33.98 18.20 -34.62
N SER A 321 -35.07 18.97 -34.54
CA SER A 321 -36.35 18.51 -33.96
C SER A 321 -37.02 17.36 -34.71
N TYR A 322 -36.56 17.05 -35.93
CA TYR A 322 -37.03 15.93 -36.75
C TYR A 322 -36.13 14.69 -36.63
N GLY A 323 -35.03 14.78 -35.88
CA GLY A 323 -34.07 13.72 -35.66
C GLY A 323 -32.98 13.59 -36.73
N ALA A 324 -32.82 14.58 -37.62
CA ALA A 324 -31.72 14.58 -38.58
C ALA A 324 -30.40 14.97 -37.90
N ASP A 325 -29.31 14.24 -38.20
CA ASP A 325 -27.99 14.52 -37.64
C ASP A 325 -27.43 15.84 -38.20
N LEU A 326 -27.02 16.73 -37.30
CA LEU A 326 -26.47 18.06 -37.58
C LEU A 326 -24.99 18.15 -37.24
N ALA A 327 -24.54 17.46 -36.19
CA ALA A 327 -23.12 17.29 -35.91
C ALA A 327 -22.85 15.94 -35.23
N THR A 328 -21.78 15.27 -35.66
CA THR A 328 -21.39 13.95 -35.15
C THR A 328 -19.94 13.96 -34.65
N PRO A 329 -19.60 13.14 -33.64
CA PRO A 329 -18.24 13.07 -33.13
C PRO A 329 -17.32 12.39 -34.15
N LYS A 330 -16.07 12.84 -34.25
CA LYS A 330 -15.03 12.23 -35.11
C LYS A 330 -14.21 11.22 -34.32
N MET A 331 -13.72 10.17 -35.00
CA MET A 331 -12.89 9.11 -34.40
C MET A 331 -11.59 9.61 -33.74
N LEU A 332 -11.04 10.74 -34.21
CA LEU A 332 -9.79 11.32 -33.70
C LEU A 332 -10.01 12.62 -32.91
N GLY A 333 -11.24 12.83 -32.42
CA GLY A 333 -11.63 14.05 -31.71
C GLY A 333 -12.16 15.15 -32.63
N GLY A 334 -12.92 16.06 -32.02
CA GLY A 334 -13.64 17.13 -32.72
C GLY A 334 -14.94 16.66 -33.38
N TRP A 335 -15.55 17.56 -34.13
CA TRP A 335 -16.92 17.42 -34.65
C TRP A 335 -16.95 17.47 -36.17
N LYS A 336 -17.83 16.67 -36.78
CA LYS A 336 -18.19 16.79 -38.19
C LYS A 336 -19.55 17.49 -38.25
N ILE A 337 -19.58 18.70 -38.79
CA ILE A 337 -20.83 19.41 -39.08
C ILE A 337 -21.45 18.81 -40.35
N VAL A 338 -22.71 18.41 -40.25
CA VAL A 338 -23.51 17.90 -41.38
C VAL A 338 -24.16 19.12 -42.06
N LYS A 339 -24.04 19.20 -43.39
CA LYS A 339 -24.54 20.32 -44.19
C LYS A 339 -25.97 20.12 -44.61
#